data_AF-A0A1A8X789-F1
#
_entry.id   AF-A0A1A8X789-F1
#
_cell.length_a   1.000
_cell.length_b   1.000
_cell.length_c   1.000
_cell.angle_alpha   90.00
_cell.angle_beta   90.00
_cell.angle_gamma   90.00
#
_symmetry.space_group_name_H-M   'P 1'
#
loop_
_entity.id
_entity.type
_entity.pdbx_description
1 polymer ?
#
loop_
_entity_poly.entity_id
_entity_poly.type
_entity_poly.pdbx_seq_one_letter_code
_entity_poly.pdbx_strand_id
1 'polypeptide(L)'
;MAKPEVSLKELNYYKIFFKVRHQFNSVVDGKYDEFLYKEDQVLLNIALYLLENYNADYVLYCGTSTDECKDRCNFLNTWLNEKKSLYTSNGKCTHHNALWEQYIEGLWKKLESDEEQGKKCNRVLSPKEFPSKWIFSSCNNSNSVKIQHSCPDIPVCAVGDPRTASLQSQEHSCPPANCPTSSSCKGVLTTTYVVFGILLFTMYLLRFSSVGMKINNLIRGRKLKGRNVDNETNESFRNNDHSNMESLDRRFHVIYNSLQNS
;
A
#
# COMPACT_ATOMS: atom_id res chain seq x y z
N MET A 1 -8.44 -18.70 -31.38
CA MET A 1 -7.50 -17.58 -31.16
C MET A 1 -6.49 -18.03 -30.12
N ALA A 2 -5.24 -18.23 -30.52
CA ALA A 2 -4.18 -18.61 -29.59
C ALA A 2 -3.87 -17.42 -28.66
N LYS A 3 -3.83 -17.67 -27.36
CA LYS A 3 -3.43 -16.69 -26.35
C LYS A 3 -1.94 -16.37 -26.58
N PRO A 4 -1.54 -15.09 -26.72
CA PRO A 4 -0.13 -14.77 -26.91
C PRO A 4 0.64 -15.22 -25.66
N GLU A 5 1.61 -16.10 -25.86
CA GLU A 5 2.52 -16.56 -24.82
C GLU A 5 3.49 -15.41 -24.53
N VAL A 6 3.30 -14.76 -23.38
CA VAL A 6 4.17 -13.67 -22.93
C VAL A 6 5.52 -14.27 -22.53
N SER A 7 6.60 -13.77 -23.11
CA SER A 7 7.94 -14.28 -22.80
C SER A 7 8.34 -13.96 -21.36
N LEU A 8 9.15 -14.83 -20.73
CA LEU A 8 9.65 -14.63 -19.37
C LEU A 8 10.40 -13.29 -19.22
N LYS A 9 11.05 -12.82 -20.30
CA LYS A 9 11.80 -11.57 -20.35
C LYS A 9 10.87 -10.34 -20.25
N GLU A 10 9.75 -10.36 -20.98
CA GLU A 10 8.75 -9.28 -20.93
C GLU A 10 8.12 -9.14 -19.54
N LEU A 11 7.81 -10.27 -18.88
CA LEU A 11 7.27 -10.26 -17.53
C LEU A 11 8.24 -9.62 -16.53
N ASN A 12 9.54 -9.87 -16.69
CA ASN A 12 10.57 -9.30 -15.83
C ASN A 12 10.66 -7.78 -16.01
N TYR A 13 10.67 -7.27 -17.25
CA TYR A 13 10.70 -5.82 -17.48
C TYR A 13 9.43 -5.12 -16.98
N TYR A 14 8.27 -5.75 -17.14
CA TYR A 14 7.04 -5.21 -16.57
C TYR A 14 7.15 -5.07 -15.04
N LYS A 15 7.64 -6.11 -14.34
CA LYS A 15 7.86 -6.05 -12.89
C LYS A 15 8.84 -4.98 -12.46
N ILE A 16 9.81 -4.62 -13.31
CA ILE A 16 10.79 -3.56 -13.03
C ILE A 16 10.14 -2.18 -13.16
N PHE A 17 9.62 -1.84 -14.35
CA PHE A 17 9.18 -0.47 -14.64
C PHE A 17 7.82 -0.11 -14.02
N PHE A 18 6.99 -1.11 -13.71
CA PHE A 18 5.67 -0.92 -13.10
C PHE A 18 5.67 -1.20 -11.59
N LYS A 19 6.84 -1.40 -10.98
CA LYS A 19 6.99 -1.55 -9.53
C LYS A 19 6.46 -0.31 -8.81
N VAL A 20 5.58 -0.49 -7.83
CA VAL A 20 5.19 0.58 -6.90
C VAL A 20 6.38 0.85 -5.95
N ARG A 21 6.86 2.09 -5.93
CA ARG A 21 8.02 2.52 -5.15
C ARG A 21 7.60 3.33 -3.94
N HIS A 22 8.37 3.17 -2.88
CA HIS A 22 8.28 3.97 -1.65
C HIS A 22 9.60 4.73 -1.37
N GLN A 23 10.61 4.53 -2.22
CA GLN A 23 11.94 5.14 -2.14
C GLN A 23 12.38 5.53 -3.56
N PHE A 24 13.12 6.63 -3.65
CA PHE A 24 13.64 7.19 -4.90
C PHE A 24 15.10 7.56 -4.68
N ASN A 25 15.99 6.61 -4.91
CA ASN A 25 17.41 6.76 -4.57
C ASN A 25 18.20 7.45 -5.69
N SER A 26 17.63 7.53 -6.90
CA SER A 26 18.27 8.14 -8.07
C SER A 26 17.97 9.62 -8.24
N VAL A 27 17.24 10.21 -7.29
CA VAL A 27 16.93 11.63 -7.27
C VAL A 27 18.09 12.33 -6.59
N VAL A 28 18.92 13.00 -7.39
CA VAL A 28 20.04 13.80 -6.88
C VAL A 28 19.54 15.22 -6.66
N ASP A 29 19.65 15.69 -5.42
CA ASP A 29 19.21 17.02 -5.01
C ASP A 29 19.78 18.12 -5.93
N GLY A 30 18.91 19.01 -6.41
CA GLY A 30 19.29 20.16 -7.24
C GLY A 30 19.55 19.84 -8.71
N LYS A 31 19.75 18.59 -9.11
CA LYS A 31 20.11 18.25 -10.49
C LYS A 31 18.93 18.34 -11.45
N TYR A 32 17.73 17.96 -11.00
CA TYR A 32 16.54 17.86 -11.83
C TYR A 32 15.35 18.68 -11.29
N ASP A 33 15.60 19.53 -10.29
CA ASP A 33 14.56 20.27 -9.56
C ASP A 33 13.64 21.09 -10.47
N GLU A 34 14.17 21.63 -11.59
CA GLU A 34 13.40 22.39 -12.58
C GLU A 34 12.28 21.55 -13.24
N PHE A 35 12.43 20.22 -13.26
CA PHE A 35 11.46 19.31 -13.84
C PHE A 35 10.51 18.68 -12.80
N LEU A 36 10.78 18.87 -11.50
CA LEU A 36 9.99 18.31 -10.40
C LEU A 36 8.86 19.27 -10.00
N TYR A 37 7.80 19.32 -10.82
CA TYR A 37 6.69 20.25 -10.64
C TYR A 37 5.85 19.97 -9.39
N LYS A 38 5.98 20.81 -8.36
CA LYS A 38 5.38 20.58 -7.03
C LYS A 38 3.88 20.88 -6.92
N GLU A 39 3.30 21.60 -7.89
CA GLU A 39 1.88 21.95 -7.86
C GLU A 39 0.97 20.84 -8.41
N ASP A 40 1.53 19.85 -9.10
CA ASP A 40 0.82 18.67 -9.58
C ASP A 40 1.46 17.39 -9.03
N GLN A 41 0.81 16.80 -8.04
CA GLN A 41 1.30 15.60 -7.37
C GLN A 41 1.44 14.39 -8.32
N VAL A 42 0.57 14.28 -9.33
CA VAL A 42 0.63 13.17 -10.29
C VAL A 42 1.85 13.36 -11.19
N LEU A 43 2.06 14.56 -11.70
CA LEU A 43 3.20 14.87 -12.56
C LEU A 43 4.52 14.74 -11.81
N LEU A 44 4.60 15.24 -10.58
CA LEU A 44 5.75 15.07 -9.69
C LEU A 44 6.08 13.58 -9.50
N ASN A 45 5.07 12.76 -9.19
CA ASN A 45 5.28 11.33 -9.03
C ASN A 45 5.78 10.68 -10.32
N ILE A 46 5.22 11.03 -11.48
CA ILE A 46 5.69 10.49 -12.77
C ILE A 46 7.16 10.87 -13.00
N ALA A 47 7.56 12.10 -12.70
CA ALA A 47 8.95 12.55 -12.83
C ALA A 47 9.91 11.77 -11.91
N LEU A 48 9.53 11.57 -10.63
CA LEU A 48 10.32 10.79 -9.68
C LEU A 48 10.48 9.32 -10.12
N TYR A 49 9.40 8.71 -10.62
CA TYR A 49 9.46 7.36 -11.17
C TYR A 49 10.31 7.29 -12.45
N LEU A 50 10.25 8.31 -13.30
CA LEU A 50 11.07 8.38 -14.51
C LEU A 50 12.55 8.44 -14.15
N LEU A 51 12.94 9.28 -13.19
CA LEU A 51 14.32 9.35 -12.69
C LEU A 51 14.83 7.98 -12.22
N GLU A 52 14.03 7.30 -11.40
CA GLU A 52 14.41 6.00 -10.86
C GLU A 52 14.48 4.93 -11.95
N ASN A 53 13.46 4.86 -12.82
CA ASN A 53 13.40 3.89 -13.91
C ASN A 53 14.52 4.12 -14.94
N TYR A 54 14.91 5.37 -15.19
CA TYR A 54 15.99 5.70 -16.13
C TYR A 54 17.36 5.39 -15.50
N ASN A 55 17.66 5.96 -14.33
CA ASN A 55 19.01 5.88 -13.75
C ASN A 55 19.28 4.53 -13.09
N ALA A 56 18.37 4.02 -12.26
CA ALA A 56 18.59 2.77 -11.53
C ALA A 56 18.34 1.53 -12.39
N ASP A 57 17.31 1.54 -13.25
CA ASP A 57 16.89 0.33 -13.95
C ASP A 57 17.32 0.25 -15.42
N TYR A 58 17.55 1.38 -16.07
CA TYR A 58 18.06 1.41 -17.44
C TYR A 58 19.57 1.66 -17.48
N VAL A 59 20.07 2.82 -17.04
CA VAL A 59 21.48 3.22 -17.17
C VAL A 59 22.43 2.23 -16.46
N LEU A 60 22.11 1.85 -15.22
CA LEU A 60 22.94 0.92 -14.44
C LEU A 60 23.13 -0.44 -15.13
N TYR A 61 22.08 -0.94 -15.79
CA TYR A 61 22.06 -2.27 -16.42
C TYR A 61 22.41 -2.25 -17.90
N CYS A 62 22.36 -1.10 -18.55
CA CYS A 62 22.66 -0.97 -19.97
C CYS A 62 24.19 -0.99 -20.27
N GLY A 63 25.05 -1.02 -19.25
CA GLY A 63 26.50 -1.18 -19.44
C GLY A 63 26.96 -2.58 -19.89
N THR A 64 26.10 -3.60 -19.86
CA THR A 64 26.53 -5.01 -19.96
C THR A 64 26.07 -5.76 -21.22
N SER A 65 25.01 -5.31 -21.91
CA SER A 65 24.48 -5.99 -23.12
C SER A 65 23.62 -5.06 -23.98
N THR A 66 23.89 -5.01 -25.29
CA THR A 66 23.18 -4.14 -26.25
C THR A 66 21.72 -4.54 -26.48
N ASP A 67 21.41 -5.85 -26.46
CA ASP A 67 20.04 -6.33 -26.66
C ASP A 67 19.16 -6.06 -25.44
N GLU A 68 19.72 -6.22 -24.23
CA GLU A 68 19.00 -5.89 -22.99
C GLU A 68 18.75 -4.39 -22.85
N CYS A 69 19.69 -3.55 -23.27
CA CYS A 69 19.48 -2.11 -23.36
C CYS A 69 18.28 -1.75 -24.23
N LYS A 70 18.21 -2.35 -25.43
CA LYS A 70 17.16 -2.06 -26.40
C LYS A 70 15.80 -2.44 -25.82
N ASP A 71 15.68 -3.61 -25.22
CA ASP A 71 14.43 -4.07 -24.63
C ASP A 71 14.03 -3.22 -23.42
N ARG A 72 14.98 -2.90 -22.52
CA ARG A 72 14.72 -1.99 -21.39
C ARG A 72 14.25 -0.61 -21.85
N CYS A 73 14.91 -0.05 -22.85
CA CYS A 73 14.52 1.24 -23.43
C CYS A 73 13.13 1.20 -24.06
N ASN A 74 12.78 0.11 -24.76
CA ASN A 74 11.44 -0.09 -25.32
C ASN A 74 10.36 -0.16 -24.23
N PHE A 75 10.62 -0.90 -23.15
CA PHE A 75 9.71 -1.01 -22.02
C PHE A 75 9.57 0.31 -21.26
N LEU A 76 10.67 1.04 -21.06
CA LEU A 76 10.65 2.36 -20.44
C LEU A 76 9.83 3.36 -21.27
N ASN A 77 10.01 3.37 -22.60
CA ASN A 77 9.17 4.15 -23.51
C ASN A 77 7.69 3.74 -23.44
N THR A 78 7.41 2.45 -23.37
CA THR A 78 6.04 1.93 -23.26
C THR A 78 5.38 2.41 -21.97
N TRP A 79 6.09 2.29 -20.84
CA TRP A 79 5.64 2.80 -19.55
C TRP A 79 5.38 4.31 -19.60
N LEU A 80 6.31 5.09 -20.15
CA LEU A 80 6.17 6.55 -20.20
C LEU A 80 5.04 6.99 -21.13
N ASN A 81 4.85 6.31 -22.26
CA ASN A 81 3.73 6.54 -23.18
C ASN A 81 2.37 6.21 -22.52
N GLU A 82 2.30 5.17 -21.69
CA GLU A 82 1.11 4.88 -20.90
C GLU A 82 0.83 6.00 -19.90
N LYS A 83 1.85 6.51 -19.18
CA LYS A 83 1.66 7.62 -18.24
C LYS A 83 1.24 8.90 -18.96
N LYS A 84 1.80 9.18 -20.14
CA LYS A 84 1.38 10.28 -21.01
C LYS A 84 -0.10 10.14 -21.38
N SER A 85 -0.49 8.94 -21.83
CA SER A 85 -1.85 8.61 -22.23
C SER A 85 -2.86 8.90 -21.11
N LEU A 86 -2.56 8.44 -19.90
CA LEU A 86 -3.42 8.62 -18.73
C LEU A 86 -3.50 10.09 -18.30
N TYR A 87 -2.37 10.78 -18.24
CA TYR A 87 -2.31 12.17 -17.75
C TYR A 87 -2.92 13.16 -18.74
N THR A 88 -2.74 12.93 -20.04
CA THR A 88 -3.12 13.87 -21.10
C THR A 88 -4.37 13.48 -21.88
N SER A 89 -5.00 12.35 -21.55
CA SER A 89 -6.06 11.72 -22.36
C SER A 89 -5.62 11.50 -23.81
N ASN A 90 -4.48 10.81 -24.00
CA ASN A 90 -3.74 10.69 -25.27
C ASN A 90 -3.61 12.01 -26.04
N GLY A 91 -3.15 13.07 -25.39
CA GLY A 91 -2.91 14.33 -26.08
C GLY A 91 -4.15 15.20 -26.28
N LYS A 92 -5.31 14.86 -25.71
CA LYS A 92 -6.54 15.64 -25.90
C LYS A 92 -6.75 16.74 -24.85
N CYS A 93 -6.11 16.64 -23.68
CA CYS A 93 -6.15 17.66 -22.65
C CYS A 93 -5.06 18.69 -22.86
N THR A 94 -5.43 19.89 -23.31
CA THR A 94 -4.46 20.92 -23.75
C THR A 94 -3.56 21.40 -22.62
N HIS A 95 -4.13 21.66 -21.44
CA HIS A 95 -3.36 22.12 -20.29
C HIS A 95 -2.37 21.04 -19.79
N HIS A 96 -2.85 19.82 -19.61
CA HIS A 96 -2.00 18.69 -19.22
C HIS A 96 -0.92 18.35 -20.26
N ASN A 97 -1.19 18.56 -21.56
CA ASN A 97 -0.14 18.45 -22.59
C ASN A 97 0.99 19.44 -22.37
N ALA A 98 0.66 20.72 -22.11
CA ALA A 98 1.68 21.74 -21.90
C ALA A 98 2.57 21.40 -20.70
N LEU A 99 1.95 20.98 -19.58
CA LEU A 99 2.69 20.53 -18.40
C LEU A 99 3.55 19.30 -18.71
N TRP A 100 3.01 18.31 -19.43
CA TRP A 100 3.75 17.11 -19.82
C TRP A 100 4.99 17.44 -20.66
N GLU A 101 4.85 18.26 -21.69
CA GLU A 101 5.95 18.64 -22.59
C GLU A 101 7.04 19.41 -21.84
N GLN A 102 6.66 20.32 -20.95
CA GLN A 102 7.60 21.10 -20.15
C GLN A 102 8.37 20.22 -19.15
N TYR A 103 7.66 19.47 -18.31
CA TYR A 103 8.27 18.82 -17.16
C TYR A 103 8.75 17.40 -17.46
N ILE A 104 7.98 16.60 -18.19
CA ILE A 104 8.31 15.18 -18.40
C ILE A 104 9.17 14.97 -19.64
N GLU A 105 8.80 15.54 -20.78
CA GLU A 105 9.64 15.44 -21.99
C GLU A 105 10.92 16.29 -21.83
N GLY A 106 10.85 17.41 -21.11
CA GLY A 106 12.03 18.18 -20.69
C GLY A 106 12.99 17.34 -19.85
N LEU A 107 12.48 16.64 -18.82
CA LEU A 107 13.28 15.74 -17.99
C LEU A 107 13.92 14.62 -18.80
N TRP A 108 13.17 13.98 -19.71
CA TRP A 108 13.70 12.92 -20.55
C TRP A 108 14.89 13.40 -21.40
N LYS A 109 14.76 14.56 -22.05
CA LYS A 109 15.84 15.16 -22.84
C LYS A 109 17.06 15.45 -21.98
N LYS A 110 16.86 15.95 -20.76
CA LYS A 110 17.96 16.19 -19.81
C LYS A 110 18.68 14.89 -19.46
N LEU A 111 17.92 13.83 -19.16
CA LEU A 111 18.48 12.50 -18.87
C LEU A 111 19.28 11.94 -20.06
N GLU A 112 18.74 11.98 -21.28
CA GLU A 112 19.48 11.56 -22.48
C GLU A 112 20.75 12.38 -22.71
N SER A 113 20.71 13.68 -22.41
CA SER A 113 21.86 14.57 -22.62
C SER A 113 23.00 14.35 -21.64
N ASP A 114 22.69 13.87 -20.44
CA ASP A 114 23.67 13.62 -19.38
C ASP A 114 24.42 12.28 -19.59
N GLU A 115 23.96 11.43 -20.51
CA GLU A 115 24.52 10.09 -20.75
C GLU A 115 25.39 10.01 -22.02
N GLU A 116 26.36 9.10 -21.99
CA GLU A 116 27.20 8.76 -23.14
C GLU A 116 26.39 8.10 -24.26
N GLN A 117 26.84 8.21 -25.51
CA GLN A 117 26.10 7.77 -26.71
C GLN A 117 25.62 6.31 -26.65
N GLY A 118 26.34 5.40 -25.97
CA GLY A 118 25.98 3.99 -25.81
C GLY A 118 24.91 3.71 -24.75
N LYS A 119 24.58 4.69 -23.89
CA LYS A 119 23.61 4.57 -22.80
C LYS A 119 22.38 5.45 -23.00
N LYS A 120 22.19 6.00 -24.19
CA LYS A 120 21.02 6.82 -24.52
C LYS A 120 19.83 5.94 -24.86
N CYS A 121 18.75 6.11 -24.13
CA CYS A 121 17.45 5.58 -24.53
C CYS A 121 16.69 6.63 -25.32
N ASN A 122 16.61 6.46 -26.64
CA ASN A 122 15.88 7.40 -27.50
C ASN A 122 14.38 7.40 -27.16
N ARG A 123 13.80 8.59 -27.02
CA ARG A 123 12.36 8.77 -26.88
C ARG A 123 11.60 8.32 -28.14
N VAL A 124 10.64 7.41 -27.98
CA VAL A 124 9.73 6.95 -29.04
C VAL A 124 8.29 7.17 -28.63
N LEU A 125 7.60 8.08 -29.32
CA LEU A 125 6.19 8.36 -29.11
C LEU A 125 5.31 7.30 -29.77
N SER A 126 4.29 6.83 -29.06
CA SER A 126 3.25 5.95 -29.60
C SER A 126 1.91 6.68 -29.55
N PRO A 127 1.52 7.39 -30.63
CA PRO A 127 0.24 8.07 -30.67
C PRO A 127 -0.89 7.05 -30.69
N LYS A 128 -1.88 7.25 -29.82
CA LYS A 128 -3.12 6.47 -29.78
C LYS A 128 -4.30 7.43 -29.76
N GLU A 129 -5.42 7.02 -30.34
CA GLU A 129 -6.63 7.82 -30.30
C GLU A 129 -7.32 7.67 -28.94
N PHE A 130 -7.89 8.77 -28.45
CA PHE A 130 -8.76 8.77 -27.27
C PHE A 130 -10.18 9.19 -27.67
N PRO A 131 -11.23 8.43 -27.30
CA PRO A 131 -12.59 8.78 -27.66
C PRO A 131 -13.02 10.11 -27.06
N SER A 132 -13.48 11.03 -27.92
CA SER A 132 -13.84 12.40 -27.51
C SER A 132 -14.96 12.47 -26.48
N LYS A 133 -15.88 11.49 -26.48
CA LYS A 133 -17.00 11.41 -25.54
C LYS A 133 -16.61 11.31 -24.06
N TRP A 134 -15.39 10.90 -23.75
CA TRP A 134 -14.88 10.76 -22.39
C TRP A 134 -14.01 11.95 -21.95
N ILE A 135 -13.87 12.97 -22.79
CA ILE A 135 -13.12 14.18 -22.46
C ILE A 135 -14.04 15.11 -21.69
N PHE A 136 -13.74 15.32 -20.42
CA PHE A 136 -14.42 16.32 -19.59
C PHE A 136 -13.95 17.73 -19.97
N SER A 137 -14.88 18.70 -19.99
CA SER A 137 -14.58 20.11 -20.27
C SER A 137 -13.57 20.71 -19.29
N SER A 138 -13.50 20.17 -18.06
CA SER A 138 -12.53 20.55 -17.04
C SER A 138 -11.09 20.25 -17.41
N CYS A 139 -10.80 19.29 -18.32
CA CYS A 139 -9.43 18.88 -18.59
C CYS A 139 -8.60 19.91 -19.39
N ASN A 140 -9.26 20.93 -19.95
CA ASN A 140 -8.60 22.07 -20.58
C ASN A 140 -8.44 23.27 -19.63
N ASN A 141 -9.06 23.24 -18.45
CA ASN A 141 -8.98 24.37 -17.52
C ASN A 141 -7.70 24.28 -16.69
N SER A 142 -6.95 25.38 -16.63
CA SER A 142 -5.80 25.56 -15.74
C SER A 142 -6.17 25.67 -14.26
N ASN A 143 -7.47 25.83 -13.98
CA ASN A 143 -7.94 25.96 -12.61
C ASN A 143 -7.97 24.59 -11.98
N SER A 144 -7.18 24.40 -10.92
CA SER A 144 -7.31 23.23 -10.05
C SER A 144 -8.79 23.03 -9.73
N VAL A 145 -9.24 21.78 -9.80
CA VAL A 145 -10.56 21.42 -9.27
C VAL A 145 -10.53 21.85 -7.82
N LYS A 146 -11.18 22.97 -7.50
CA LYS A 146 -11.35 23.43 -6.13
C LYS A 146 -12.21 22.36 -5.47
N ILE A 147 -11.57 21.37 -4.86
CA ILE A 147 -12.22 20.54 -3.87
C ILE A 147 -12.67 21.55 -2.83
N GLN A 148 -13.99 21.74 -2.70
CA GLN A 148 -14.52 22.53 -1.60
C GLN A 148 -14.05 21.82 -0.32
N HIS A 149 -12.98 22.33 0.28
CA HIS A 149 -12.40 21.83 1.53
C HIS A 149 -13.32 22.06 2.74
N SER A 150 -14.44 22.71 2.51
CA SER A 150 -15.53 22.90 3.44
C SER A 150 -16.79 22.32 2.81
N CYS A 151 -17.32 21.24 3.39
CA CYS A 151 -18.77 21.10 3.41
C CYS A 151 -19.34 22.45 3.87
N PRO A 152 -20.41 22.99 3.25
CA PRO A 152 -21.01 24.21 3.75
C PRO A 152 -21.32 24.00 5.23
N ASP A 153 -20.64 24.78 6.09
CA ASP A 153 -21.00 24.89 7.48
C ASP A 153 -22.42 25.45 7.48
N ILE A 154 -23.40 24.56 7.67
CA ILE A 154 -24.78 25.00 7.89
C ILE A 154 -24.71 25.85 9.17
N PRO A 155 -25.04 27.15 9.13
CA PRO A 155 -25.09 27.93 10.34
C PRO A 155 -26.16 27.31 11.23
N VAL A 156 -25.69 26.93 12.42
CA VAL A 156 -26.48 26.57 13.59
C VAL A 156 -27.74 27.43 13.64
N CYS A 157 -28.88 26.76 13.49
CA CYS A 157 -30.24 27.18 13.83
C CYS A 157 -30.40 28.66 14.25
N ALA A 158 -30.45 29.58 13.30
CA ALA A 158 -31.03 30.90 13.52
C ALA A 158 -32.50 30.84 13.08
N VAL A 159 -33.36 30.28 13.95
CA VAL A 159 -34.80 30.47 13.84
C VAL A 159 -35.12 31.80 14.47
N GLY A 160 -35.51 32.79 13.65
CA GLY A 160 -36.17 33.99 14.16
C GLY A 160 -36.06 35.26 13.31
N ASP A 161 -36.37 35.24 12.01
CA ASP A 161 -36.91 36.45 11.35
C ASP A 161 -37.67 36.11 10.05
N PRO A 162 -38.98 36.35 9.93
CA PRO A 162 -39.74 36.13 8.71
C PRO A 162 -39.60 37.33 7.77
N ARG A 163 -38.42 37.54 7.16
CA ARG A 163 -38.27 38.55 6.09
C ARG A 163 -37.02 38.43 5.21
N THR A 164 -36.76 37.26 4.62
CA THR A 164 -35.92 37.20 3.41
C THR A 164 -36.32 36.02 2.53
N ALA A 165 -37.37 36.22 1.74
CA ALA A 165 -37.65 35.42 0.56
C ALA A 165 -36.90 36.06 -0.62
N SER A 166 -35.90 35.37 -1.18
CA SER A 166 -35.64 35.29 -2.63
C SER A 166 -34.24 34.71 -2.91
N LEU A 167 -34.18 33.42 -3.26
CA LEU A 167 -33.54 33.01 -4.51
C LEU A 167 -34.01 31.58 -4.82
N GLN A 168 -34.64 31.42 -5.98
CA GLN A 168 -35.04 30.12 -6.53
C GLN A 168 -33.79 29.29 -6.85
N SER A 169 -33.70 28.10 -6.24
CA SER A 169 -33.07 26.95 -6.86
C SER A 169 -33.84 25.70 -6.44
N GLN A 170 -34.24 24.94 -7.44
CA GLN A 170 -35.12 23.77 -7.40
C GLN A 170 -34.60 22.71 -6.43
N GLU A 171 -35.30 22.54 -5.30
CA GLU A 171 -34.95 21.58 -4.25
C GLU A 171 -35.64 20.24 -4.54
N HIS A 172 -34.86 19.21 -4.89
CA HIS A 172 -35.31 17.82 -4.78
C HIS A 172 -35.33 17.44 -3.30
N SER A 173 -36.52 17.42 -2.71
CA SER A 173 -36.74 17.10 -1.29
C SER A 173 -36.47 15.62 -0.99
N CYS A 174 -35.49 15.34 -0.13
CA CYS A 174 -35.38 14.06 0.55
C CYS A 174 -36.38 13.99 1.72
N PRO A 175 -36.92 12.80 2.07
CA PRO A 175 -37.86 12.67 3.18
C PRO A 175 -37.16 12.90 4.54
N PRO A 176 -37.86 13.46 5.54
CA PRO A 176 -37.27 13.79 6.83
C PRO A 176 -36.89 12.51 7.59
N ALA A 177 -35.61 12.40 7.93
CA ALA A 177 -35.11 11.34 8.80
C ALA A 177 -35.38 11.71 10.26
N ASN A 178 -36.23 10.93 10.94
CA ASN A 178 -36.38 11.00 12.38
C ASN A 178 -35.08 10.53 13.03
N CYS A 179 -34.32 11.44 13.64
CA CYS A 179 -33.10 11.09 14.38
C CYS A 179 -33.46 10.36 15.69
N PRO A 180 -32.81 9.22 16.01
CA PRO A 180 -32.98 8.57 17.29
C PRO A 180 -32.22 9.33 18.38
N THR A 181 -32.94 9.71 19.42
CA THR A 181 -32.41 10.32 20.65
C THR A 181 -31.73 9.24 21.49
N SER A 182 -30.40 9.27 21.60
CA SER A 182 -29.65 9.00 22.85
C SER A 182 -28.15 8.82 22.59
N SER A 183 -27.35 9.71 23.16
CA SER A 183 -25.89 9.64 23.17
C SER A 183 -25.39 8.61 24.19
N SER A 184 -25.28 7.34 23.80
CA SER A 184 -24.66 6.28 24.62
C SER A 184 -23.16 6.08 24.33
N CYS A 185 -22.64 6.63 23.23
CA CYS A 185 -21.31 6.28 22.73
C CYS A 185 -20.14 6.81 23.58
N LYS A 186 -20.29 7.96 24.25
CA LYS A 186 -19.23 8.53 25.10
C LYS A 186 -19.02 7.77 26.41
N GLY A 187 -20.10 7.25 27.01
CA GLY A 187 -20.03 6.49 28.27
C GLY A 187 -19.44 5.09 28.08
N VAL A 188 -19.73 4.44 26.94
CA VAL A 188 -19.20 3.09 26.65
C VAL A 188 -17.69 3.13 26.45
N LEU A 189 -17.17 4.09 25.67
CA LEU A 189 -15.73 4.17 25.38
C LEU A 189 -14.90 4.41 26.64
N THR A 190 -15.28 5.37 27.49
CA THR A 190 -14.52 5.68 28.71
C THR A 190 -14.51 4.52 29.71
N THR A 191 -15.65 3.81 29.83
CA THR A 191 -15.77 2.70 30.78
C THR A 191 -14.95 1.49 30.33
N THR A 192 -14.89 1.22 29.01
CA THR A 192 -14.08 0.11 28.47
C THR A 192 -12.58 0.29 28.70
N TYR A 193 -12.03 1.49 28.48
CA TYR A 193 -10.59 1.73 28.68
C TYR A 193 -10.17 1.63 30.14
N VAL A 194 -11.00 2.11 31.08
CA VAL A 194 -10.72 2.03 32.52
C VAL A 194 -10.71 0.56 32.97
N VAL A 195 -11.72 -0.22 32.57
CA VAL A 195 -11.79 -1.66 32.90
C VAL A 195 -10.62 -2.42 32.29
N PHE A 196 -10.25 -2.13 31.04
CA PHE A 196 -9.13 -2.79 30.37
C PHE A 196 -7.79 -2.45 31.03
N GLY A 197 -7.59 -1.19 31.46
CA GLY A 197 -6.41 -0.78 32.21
C GLY A 197 -6.26 -1.51 33.54
N ILE A 198 -7.36 -1.68 34.29
CA ILE A 198 -7.38 -2.44 35.55
C ILE A 198 -7.05 -3.92 35.31
N LEU A 199 -7.57 -4.52 34.24
CA LEU A 199 -7.27 -5.92 33.88
C LEU A 199 -5.78 -6.13 33.54
N LEU A 200 -5.18 -5.23 32.77
CA LEU A 200 -3.75 -5.31 32.47
C LEU A 200 -2.89 -5.08 33.71
N PHE A 201 -3.26 -4.12 34.55
CA PHE A 201 -2.56 -3.84 35.80
C PHE A 201 -2.63 -5.02 36.78
N THR A 202 -3.80 -5.66 36.91
CA THR A 202 -3.97 -6.87 37.73
C THR A 202 -3.19 -8.06 37.18
N MET A 203 -3.18 -8.31 35.86
CA MET A 203 -2.32 -9.34 35.26
C MET A 203 -0.82 -9.07 35.52
N TYR A 204 -0.39 -7.81 35.41
CA TYR A 204 0.97 -7.41 35.72
C TYR A 204 1.31 -7.70 37.19
N LEU A 205 0.47 -7.28 38.12
CA LEU A 205 0.67 -7.55 39.55
C LEU A 205 0.65 -9.06 39.89
N LEU A 206 -0.16 -9.87 39.20
CA LEU A 206 -0.16 -11.33 39.34
C LEU A 206 1.14 -11.96 38.82
N ARG A 207 1.78 -11.37 37.80
CA ARG A 207 3.06 -11.83 37.27
C ARG A 207 4.22 -11.59 38.24
N PHE A 208 4.17 -10.50 39.01
CA PHE A 208 5.24 -10.10 39.94
C PHE A 208 4.99 -10.46 41.41
N SER A 209 3.79 -10.91 41.75
CA SER A 209 3.49 -11.39 43.10
C SER A 209 3.85 -12.86 43.27
N SER A 210 4.42 -13.23 44.43
CA SER A 210 4.66 -14.62 44.87
C SER A 210 3.37 -15.48 44.98
N VAL A 211 2.22 -14.88 44.71
CA VAL A 211 0.88 -15.49 44.69
C VAL A 211 0.72 -16.50 43.55
N GLY A 212 1.40 -16.32 42.40
CA GLY A 212 1.35 -17.28 41.28
C GLY A 212 1.79 -18.71 41.68
N MET A 213 2.75 -18.81 42.61
CA MET A 213 3.25 -20.08 43.13
C MET A 213 2.26 -20.75 44.11
N LYS A 214 1.42 -19.97 44.80
CA LYS A 214 0.38 -20.47 45.73
C LYS A 214 -0.84 -21.03 44.99
N ILE A 215 -1.22 -20.45 43.85
CA ILE A 215 -2.39 -20.88 43.06
C ILE A 215 -2.13 -22.26 42.43
N ASN A 216 -0.91 -22.52 41.95
CA ASN A 216 -0.54 -23.84 41.43
C ASN A 216 -0.65 -24.96 42.48
N ASN A 217 -0.35 -24.66 43.75
CA ASN A 217 -0.50 -25.63 44.84
C ASN A 217 -1.98 -25.92 45.18
N LEU A 218 -2.87 -24.93 45.06
CA LEU A 218 -4.32 -25.11 45.24
C LEU A 218 -4.96 -25.91 44.08
N ILE A 219 -4.52 -25.69 42.84
CA ILE A 219 -5.00 -26.45 41.67
C ILE A 219 -4.51 -27.91 41.74
N ARG A 220 -3.29 -28.15 42.24
CA ARG A 220 -2.75 -29.51 42.42
C ARG A 220 -3.49 -30.29 43.52
N GLY A 221 -3.99 -29.61 44.55
CA GLY A 221 -4.81 -30.22 45.62
C GLY A 221 -6.19 -30.70 45.16
N ARG A 222 -6.82 -30.05 44.16
CA ARG A 222 -8.12 -30.51 43.62
C ARG A 222 -8.03 -31.71 42.68
N LYS A 223 -6.89 -31.93 41.99
CA LYS A 223 -6.71 -33.09 41.09
C LYS A 223 -6.55 -34.44 41.79
N LEU A 224 -6.30 -34.48 43.11
CA LEU A 224 -6.26 -35.74 43.86
C LEU A 224 -7.63 -36.22 44.36
N LYS A 225 -8.66 -35.35 44.43
CA LYS A 225 -9.99 -35.76 44.91
C LYS A 225 -10.95 -36.21 43.81
N GLY A 226 -10.59 -36.02 42.54
CA GLY A 226 -11.39 -36.44 41.37
C GLY A 226 -11.06 -37.82 40.81
N ARG A 227 -10.04 -38.53 41.33
CA ARG A 227 -9.66 -39.87 40.82
C ARG A 227 -10.24 -41.05 41.60
N ASN A 228 -10.89 -40.81 42.74
CA ASN A 228 -11.52 -41.88 43.53
C ASN A 228 -13.01 -42.11 43.19
N VAL A 229 -13.56 -41.42 42.18
CA VAL A 229 -14.98 -41.58 41.79
C VAL A 229 -15.13 -42.21 40.39
N ASP A 230 -14.06 -42.29 39.59
CA ASP A 230 -14.15 -42.83 38.22
C ASP A 230 -13.64 -44.29 38.10
N ASN A 231 -13.30 -44.96 39.21
CA ASN A 231 -12.71 -46.30 39.20
C ASN A 231 -13.70 -47.46 39.44
N GLU A 232 -15.02 -47.20 39.44
CA GLU A 232 -16.03 -48.26 39.63
C GLU A 232 -16.93 -48.53 38.41
N THR A 233 -16.67 -47.95 37.24
CA THR A 233 -17.63 -48.08 36.11
C THR A 233 -17.09 -48.62 34.79
N ASN A 234 -15.84 -49.06 34.68
CA ASN A 234 -15.33 -49.59 33.41
C ASN A 234 -14.35 -50.78 33.55
N GLU A 235 -14.62 -51.70 34.46
CA GLU A 235 -14.18 -53.09 34.26
C GLU A 235 -15.15 -53.79 33.29
N SER A 236 -14.95 -53.60 31.98
CA SER A 236 -15.15 -54.70 31.02
C SER A 236 -14.53 -54.34 29.66
N PHE A 237 -13.74 -55.28 29.15
CA PHE A 237 -13.20 -55.37 27.78
C PHE A 237 -11.87 -54.66 27.45
N ARG A 238 -10.82 -55.49 27.60
CA ARG A 238 -9.75 -55.79 26.63
C ARG A 238 -8.50 -54.89 26.60
N ASN A 239 -7.51 -55.35 27.38
CA ASN A 239 -6.16 -55.81 27.01
C ASN A 239 -5.44 -55.27 25.75
N ASN A 240 -4.17 -54.93 26.03
CA ASN A 240 -2.93 -55.05 25.24
C ASN A 240 -2.79 -54.16 23.98
N ASP A 241 -1.71 -53.40 23.75
CA ASP A 241 -0.34 -53.49 24.28
C ASP A 241 0.36 -52.12 24.39
N HIS A 242 1.26 -52.08 25.38
CA HIS A 242 2.42 -51.21 25.61
C HIS A 242 3.14 -50.75 24.31
N SER A 243 3.89 -49.65 24.22
CA SER A 243 4.57 -48.84 25.24
C SER A 243 5.12 -47.54 24.64
N ASN A 244 4.99 -46.46 25.43
CA ASN A 244 5.94 -45.38 25.70
C ASN A 244 7.02 -45.01 24.66
N MET A 245 7.02 -43.73 24.26
CA MET A 245 8.26 -42.96 24.35
C MET A 245 7.99 -41.59 24.97
N GLU A 246 8.52 -41.45 26.19
CA GLU A 246 8.59 -40.24 26.99
C GLU A 246 9.69 -39.34 26.44
N SER A 247 9.38 -38.04 26.35
CA SER A 247 10.31 -36.97 26.03
C SER A 247 11.39 -36.82 27.10
N LEU A 248 12.60 -36.41 26.72
CA LEU A 248 13.27 -35.26 27.33
C LEU A 248 14.59 -34.90 26.63
N ASP A 249 14.65 -33.65 26.17
CA ASP A 249 15.73 -32.67 26.34
C ASP A 249 17.18 -33.18 26.48
N ARG A 250 18.05 -32.79 25.54
CA ARG A 250 19.28 -32.01 25.81
C ARG A 250 20.18 -31.85 24.58
N ARG A 251 20.56 -30.59 24.33
CA ARG A 251 21.88 -30.07 23.96
C ARG A 251 22.62 -30.61 22.73
N PHE A 252 22.85 -29.68 21.81
CA PHE A 252 23.95 -29.58 20.84
C PHE A 252 25.18 -30.47 21.12
N HIS A 253 25.67 -31.17 20.08
CA HIS A 253 27.05 -31.08 19.58
C HIS A 253 27.08 -31.49 18.10
N VAL A 254 27.60 -30.60 17.26
CA VAL A 254 27.94 -30.85 15.86
C VAL A 254 29.16 -31.76 15.82
N ILE A 255 29.09 -32.87 15.08
CA ILE A 255 30.28 -33.61 14.64
C ILE A 255 30.18 -33.77 13.11
N TYR A 256 31.01 -32.99 12.42
CA TYR A 256 31.26 -33.12 10.99
C TYR A 256 32.14 -34.36 10.77
N ASN A 257 31.74 -35.26 9.87
CA ASN A 257 32.66 -36.25 9.29
C ASN A 257 32.40 -36.31 7.79
N SER A 258 33.29 -35.68 7.03
CA SER A 258 33.40 -35.83 5.57
C SER A 258 34.84 -36.21 5.25
N LEU A 259 35.02 -37.50 4.98
CA LEU A 259 36.02 -38.16 4.14
C LEU A 259 37.24 -37.33 3.70
N GLN A 260 38.42 -37.74 4.16
CA GLN A 260 39.68 -37.43 3.51
C GLN A 260 40.28 -38.73 2.94
N ASN A 261 40.49 -38.70 1.62
CA ASN A 261 41.16 -39.75 0.86
C ASN A 261 42.61 -39.94 1.33
N SER A 262 43.03 -41.21 1.43
CA SER A 262 44.34 -41.71 1.03
C SER A 262 44.21 -43.15 0.58
#